data_AF-A0A2R6CHB6-F1
#
_entry.id   AF-A0A2R6CHB6-F1
#
_cell.length_a   1.000
_cell.length_b   1.000
_cell.length_c   1.000
_cell.angle_alpha   90.00
_cell.angle_beta   90.00
_cell.angle_gamma   90.00
#
_symmetry.space_group_name_H-M   'P 1'
#
loop_
_entity.id
_entity.type
_entity.pdbx_description
1 polymer ?
#
loop_
_entity_poly.entity_id
_entity_poly.type
_entity_poly.pdbx_seq_one_letter_code
_entity_poly.pdbx_strand_id
1 'polypeptide(L)'
;MSSAARPGSSAPRARTPSPKPGADRRRDRRAGLFSPGDWFALMSTATRAVLFDVDNTICEYRRSTPELLPVAFERAGEEPFFTVEEYWDRYAEYLERVDRMDELRERCFVALAEAHGVEPDAGRRVAEAYETARDHTNVRFLDGMPEVLDGLSDRYRLAAVTNGPEDAQSEKLDALGVD
;
A
#
# COMPACT_ATOMS: atom_id res chain seq x y z
N MET A 1 -34.84 -3.75 74.31
CA MET A 1 -35.94 -2.95 74.88
C MET A 1 -35.61 -1.47 74.71
N SER A 2 -36.66 -0.74 74.34
CA SER A 2 -36.84 0.69 74.03
C SER A 2 -36.02 1.79 74.73
N SER A 3 -36.04 2.94 74.04
CA SER A 3 -36.17 4.33 74.54
C SER A 3 -34.86 5.12 74.70
N ALA A 4 -34.48 6.04 73.80
CA ALA A 4 -35.07 7.34 73.42
C ALA A 4 -34.71 8.50 74.37
N ALA A 5 -34.01 9.51 73.83
CA ALA A 5 -34.30 10.95 74.00
C ALA A 5 -33.22 11.84 73.31
N ARG A 6 -33.66 12.68 72.38
CA ARG A 6 -33.04 13.99 71.98
C ARG A 6 -33.44 15.05 73.04
N PRO A 7 -32.91 16.31 73.14
CA PRO A 7 -32.50 17.19 72.03
C PRO A 7 -31.41 18.28 72.30
N GLY A 8 -31.04 19.01 71.24
CA GLY A 8 -30.85 20.47 71.27
C GLY A 8 -29.43 21.04 71.27
N SER A 9 -29.03 21.66 70.15
CA SER A 9 -28.75 23.12 70.07
C SER A 9 -27.64 23.51 69.08
N SER A 10 -27.99 24.50 68.26
CA SER A 10 -27.14 25.54 67.63
C SER A 10 -26.07 25.14 66.61
N ALA A 11 -26.37 25.48 65.35
CA ALA A 11 -25.50 25.43 64.18
C ALA A 11 -24.47 26.58 64.11
N PRO A 12 -23.35 26.39 63.39
CA PRO A 12 -22.71 27.46 62.65
C PRO A 12 -23.05 27.37 61.14
N ARG A 13 -23.38 28.53 60.56
CA ARG A 13 -23.68 28.74 59.14
C ARG A 13 -22.52 28.26 58.24
N ALA A 14 -22.73 27.17 57.51
CA ALA A 14 -21.92 26.85 56.35
C ALA A 14 -22.44 27.66 55.14
N ARG A 15 -21.54 28.43 54.53
CA ARG A 15 -21.80 29.25 53.36
C ARG A 15 -22.19 28.37 52.17
N THR A 16 -23.29 28.72 51.51
CA THR A 16 -23.68 28.15 50.22
C THR A 16 -22.64 28.52 49.16
N PRO A 17 -22.17 27.56 48.34
CA PRO A 17 -21.36 27.90 47.17
C PRO A 17 -22.25 28.61 46.14
N SER A 18 -21.78 29.75 45.67
CA SER A 18 -22.41 30.53 44.60
C SER A 18 -22.60 29.68 43.33
N PRO A 19 -23.72 29.81 42.60
CA PRO A 19 -23.92 29.09 41.36
C PRO A 19 -22.88 29.56 40.33
N LYS A 20 -22.12 28.60 39.77
CA LYS A 20 -21.24 28.89 38.63
C LYS A 20 -22.10 29.33 37.44
N PRO A 21 -21.79 30.47 36.79
CA PRO A 21 -22.52 30.93 35.63
C PRO A 21 -22.20 30.04 34.42
N GLY A 22 -23.23 29.74 33.63
CA GLY A 22 -23.07 29.24 32.26
C GLY A 22 -23.21 27.73 32.11
N ALA A 23 -24.41 27.21 32.37
CA ALA A 23 -24.97 26.20 31.50
C ALA A 23 -25.15 26.86 30.12
N ASP A 24 -24.28 26.49 29.17
CA ASP A 24 -24.56 26.27 27.76
C ASP A 24 -23.25 26.43 26.98
N ARG A 25 -22.55 25.31 26.85
CA ARG A 25 -21.63 25.12 25.73
C ARG A 25 -22.06 23.84 25.04
N ARG A 26 -23.27 23.85 24.47
CA ARG A 26 -23.44 23.18 23.17
C ARG A 26 -22.41 23.81 22.25
N ARG A 27 -21.23 23.18 22.18
CA ARG A 27 -20.30 23.42 21.07
C ARG A 27 -21.11 23.13 19.84
N ASP A 28 -21.41 24.21 19.12
CA ASP A 28 -21.90 24.22 17.76
C ASP A 28 -20.84 23.51 16.91
N ARG A 29 -20.82 22.16 16.97
CA ARG A 29 -20.20 21.34 15.95
C ARG A 29 -21.15 21.42 14.77
N ARG A 30 -21.13 22.56 14.08
CA ARG A 30 -21.36 22.53 12.64
C ARG A 30 -20.22 21.67 12.10
N ALA A 31 -20.45 20.37 12.04
CA ALA A 31 -19.79 19.54 11.06
C ALA A 31 -19.99 20.30 9.75
N GLY A 32 -18.91 20.88 9.23
CA GLY A 32 -18.91 21.52 7.93
C GLY A 32 -19.19 20.43 6.90
N LEU A 33 -20.46 20.10 6.72
CA LEU A 33 -20.94 19.39 5.57
C LEU A 33 -20.78 20.39 4.43
N PHE A 34 -19.64 20.30 3.76
CA PHE A 34 -19.44 20.95 2.47
C PHE A 34 -20.67 20.62 1.61
N SER A 35 -21.38 21.66 1.18
CA SER A 35 -22.41 21.50 0.16
C SER A 35 -21.76 20.93 -1.09
N PRO A 36 -22.46 20.13 -1.91
CA PRO A 36 -21.99 19.79 -3.25
C PRO A 36 -21.45 21.01 -4.01
N GLY A 37 -22.04 22.20 -3.82
CA GLY A 37 -21.54 23.45 -4.41
C GLY A 37 -20.20 23.94 -3.84
N ASP A 38 -19.91 23.67 -2.57
CA ASP A 38 -18.62 24.00 -1.94
C ASP A 38 -17.51 23.08 -2.45
N TRP A 39 -17.84 21.81 -2.73
CA TRP A 39 -16.95 20.89 -3.44
C TRP A 39 -16.64 21.39 -4.86
N PHE A 40 -17.65 21.84 -5.62
CA PHE A 40 -17.46 22.38 -6.96
C PHE A 40 -16.70 23.73 -6.99
N ALA A 41 -16.83 24.57 -5.96
CA ALA A 41 -16.11 25.83 -5.86
C ALA A 41 -14.64 25.66 -5.39
N LEU A 42 -14.35 24.67 -4.52
CA LEU A 42 -12.98 24.27 -4.19
C LEU A 42 -12.28 23.54 -5.34
N MET A 43 -13.05 22.82 -6.16
CA MET A 43 -12.61 22.31 -7.46
C MET A 43 -12.56 23.45 -8.46
N SER A 44 -11.60 24.36 -8.32
CA SER A 44 -10.96 24.93 -9.50
C SER A 44 -10.44 23.73 -10.32
N THR A 45 -11.25 23.29 -11.28
CA THR A 45 -11.18 22.02 -12.05
C THR A 45 -10.03 21.97 -13.05
N ALA A 46 -8.97 22.75 -12.83
CA ALA A 46 -7.77 22.67 -13.63
C ALA A 46 -6.90 21.53 -13.08
N THR A 47 -6.84 20.42 -13.83
CA THR A 47 -5.86 19.35 -13.58
C THR A 47 -4.46 19.95 -13.53
N ARG A 48 -3.75 19.70 -12.44
CA ARG A 48 -2.37 20.21 -12.23
C ARG A 48 -1.30 19.11 -12.33
N ALA A 49 -1.72 17.86 -12.22
CA ALA A 49 -0.85 16.71 -12.28
C ALA A 49 -1.61 15.51 -12.85
N VAL A 50 -0.88 14.62 -13.52
CA VAL A 50 -1.35 13.30 -13.96
C VAL A 50 -0.43 12.27 -13.31
N LEU A 51 -1.03 11.33 -12.60
CA LEU A 51 -0.30 10.27 -11.90
C LEU A 51 -0.47 8.98 -12.68
N PHE A 52 0.63 8.27 -12.92
CA PHE A 52 0.64 7.02 -13.65
C PHE A 52 1.00 5.88 -12.71
N ASP A 53 0.25 4.78 -12.80
CA ASP A 53 0.82 3.51 -12.38
C ASP A 53 1.98 3.09 -13.32
N VAL A 54 2.80 2.15 -12.90
CA VAL A 54 4.00 1.71 -13.63
C VAL A 54 3.74 0.41 -14.39
N ASP A 55 3.43 -0.68 -13.69
CA ASP A 55 3.32 -2.02 -14.25
C ASP A 55 2.03 -2.20 -15.07
N ASN A 56 2.17 -2.58 -16.35
CA ASN A 56 1.07 -2.65 -17.32
C ASN A 56 0.32 -1.33 -17.50
N THR A 57 0.97 -0.22 -17.16
CA THR A 57 0.47 1.14 -17.43
C THR A 57 1.53 1.90 -18.21
N ILE A 58 2.69 2.20 -17.62
CA ILE A 58 3.82 2.79 -18.35
C ILE A 58 4.57 1.73 -19.14
N CYS A 59 4.83 0.59 -18.50
CA CYS A 59 5.72 -0.43 -19.04
C CYS A 59 5.28 -1.85 -18.69
N GLU A 60 5.82 -2.78 -19.45
CA GLU A 60 5.72 -4.21 -19.17
C GLU A 60 7.10 -4.87 -19.27
N TYR A 61 7.26 -6.00 -18.59
CA TYR A 61 8.43 -6.84 -18.78
C TYR A 61 8.42 -7.47 -20.17
N ARG A 62 9.59 -7.61 -20.79
CA ARG A 62 9.71 -8.35 -22.05
C ARG A 62 9.46 -9.85 -21.92
N ARG A 63 9.60 -10.39 -20.70
CA ARG A 63 9.36 -11.79 -20.36
C ARG A 63 8.37 -11.89 -19.21
N SER A 64 7.34 -12.69 -19.41
CA SER A 64 6.29 -12.94 -18.45
C SER A 64 6.74 -13.91 -17.34
N THR A 65 6.02 -13.91 -16.22
CA THR A 65 6.28 -14.88 -15.13
C THR A 65 6.17 -16.35 -15.61
N PRO A 66 5.14 -16.75 -16.39
CA PRO A 66 5.07 -18.10 -16.94
C PRO A 66 6.28 -18.52 -17.79
N GLU A 67 6.92 -17.58 -18.49
CA GLU A 67 8.13 -17.86 -19.27
C GLU A 67 9.38 -17.99 -18.39
N LEU A 68 9.42 -17.26 -17.26
CA LEU A 68 10.58 -17.21 -16.38
C LEU A 68 10.63 -18.34 -15.34
N LEU A 69 9.48 -18.80 -14.85
CA LEU A 69 9.44 -19.85 -13.83
C LEU A 69 10.15 -21.14 -14.27
N PRO A 70 9.92 -21.70 -15.47
CA PRO A 70 10.65 -22.88 -15.93
C PRO A 70 12.17 -22.67 -15.97
N VAL A 71 12.60 -21.48 -16.43
CA VAL A 71 14.02 -21.12 -16.49
C VAL A 71 14.63 -21.02 -15.08
N ALA A 72 13.88 -20.49 -14.12
CA ALA A 72 14.31 -20.38 -12.73
C ALA A 72 14.48 -21.76 -12.08
N PHE A 73 13.51 -22.67 -12.26
CA PHE A 73 13.58 -24.05 -11.79
C PHE A 73 14.78 -24.79 -12.39
N GLU A 74 14.95 -24.71 -13.71
CA GLU A 74 16.09 -25.33 -14.41
C GLU A 74 17.43 -24.82 -13.87
N ARG A 75 17.59 -23.51 -13.69
CA ARG A 75 18.82 -22.89 -13.15
C ARG A 75 19.08 -23.26 -11.70
N ALA A 76 18.03 -23.43 -10.90
CA ALA A 76 18.11 -23.87 -9.52
C ALA A 76 18.42 -25.37 -9.38
N GLY A 77 18.29 -26.14 -10.47
CA GLY A 77 18.43 -27.60 -10.45
C GLY A 77 17.26 -28.29 -9.76
N GLU A 78 16.08 -27.67 -9.76
CA GLU A 78 14.87 -28.16 -9.10
C GLU A 78 13.82 -28.56 -10.14
N GLU A 79 13.08 -29.63 -9.87
CA GLU A 79 11.85 -29.92 -10.61
C GLU A 79 10.75 -28.92 -10.19
N PRO A 80 9.91 -28.44 -11.13
CA PRO A 80 8.81 -27.53 -10.77
C PRO A 80 7.87 -28.15 -9.74
N PHE A 81 7.66 -27.47 -8.61
CA PHE A 81 6.82 -27.96 -7.51
C PHE A 81 5.58 -27.09 -7.23
N PHE A 82 5.38 -25.98 -7.93
CA PHE A 82 4.15 -25.16 -7.88
C PHE A 82 3.80 -24.61 -9.27
N THR A 83 2.57 -24.15 -9.44
CA THR A 83 2.09 -23.48 -10.67
C THR A 83 2.21 -21.95 -10.59
N VAL A 84 2.12 -21.29 -11.75
CA VAL A 84 2.18 -19.81 -11.79
C VAL A 84 1.00 -19.16 -11.05
N GLU A 85 -0.15 -19.82 -11.03
CA GLU A 85 -1.33 -19.38 -10.29
C GLU A 85 -1.09 -19.41 -8.78
N GLU A 86 -0.50 -20.50 -8.26
CA GLU A 86 -0.12 -20.61 -6.86
C GLU A 86 0.90 -19.53 -6.46
N TYR A 87 1.82 -19.21 -7.36
CA TYR A 87 2.75 -18.09 -7.19
C TYR A 87 2.02 -16.74 -7.11
N TRP A 88 1.09 -16.45 -8.01
CA TRP A 88 0.35 -15.18 -7.99
C TRP A 88 -0.52 -15.04 -6.74
N ASP A 89 -1.14 -16.11 -6.27
CA ASP A 89 -1.92 -16.11 -5.03
C ASP A 89 -1.05 -15.75 -3.82
N ARG A 90 0.15 -16.34 -3.72
CA ARG A 90 1.11 -15.96 -2.67
C ARG A 90 1.66 -14.56 -2.84
N TYR A 91 1.95 -14.15 -4.08
CA TYR A 91 2.45 -12.81 -4.37
C TYR A 91 1.49 -11.73 -3.89
N ALA A 92 0.19 -11.88 -4.19
CA ALA A 92 -0.84 -10.95 -3.77
C ALA A 92 -0.93 -10.80 -2.24
N GLU A 93 -0.69 -11.86 -1.49
CA GLU A 93 -0.66 -11.80 -0.02
C GLU A 93 0.53 -11.01 0.53
N TYR A 94 1.71 -11.12 -0.08
CA TYR A 94 2.90 -10.46 0.45
C TYR A 94 3.09 -9.03 -0.05
N LEU A 95 2.43 -8.64 -1.14
CA LEU A 95 2.58 -7.31 -1.76
C LEU A 95 2.34 -6.14 -0.80
N GLU A 96 1.39 -6.27 0.14
CA GLU A 96 1.09 -5.22 1.12
C GLU A 96 1.94 -5.30 2.41
N ARG A 97 2.83 -6.30 2.52
CA ARG A 97 3.50 -6.66 3.77
C ARG A 97 5.02 -6.55 3.73
N VAL A 98 5.59 -6.34 2.55
CA VAL A 98 7.04 -6.37 2.34
C VAL A 98 7.44 -5.21 1.45
N ASP A 99 8.47 -4.47 1.88
CA ASP A 99 8.90 -3.23 1.22
C ASP A 99 9.94 -3.48 0.11
N ARG A 100 10.48 -4.70 0.00
CA ARG A 100 11.50 -5.10 -0.99
C ARG A 100 11.02 -6.22 -1.88
N MET A 101 11.33 -6.12 -3.18
CA MET A 101 10.85 -7.09 -4.17
C MET A 101 11.51 -8.47 -4.05
N ASP A 102 12.81 -8.51 -3.78
CA ASP A 102 13.56 -9.76 -3.59
C ASP A 102 13.06 -10.54 -2.37
N GLU A 103 12.83 -9.84 -1.26
CA GLU A 103 12.29 -10.42 -0.02
C GLU A 103 10.85 -10.92 -0.22
N LEU A 104 10.01 -10.16 -0.94
CA LEU A 104 8.65 -10.57 -1.26
C LEU A 104 8.68 -11.91 -2.00
N ARG A 105 9.49 -12.01 -3.06
CA ARG A 105 9.62 -13.22 -3.86
C ARG A 105 10.20 -14.36 -3.03
N GLU A 106 11.31 -14.16 -2.34
CA GLU A 106 11.90 -15.22 -1.51
C GLU A 106 10.84 -15.83 -0.56
N ARG A 107 10.05 -15.00 0.12
CA ARG A 107 8.96 -15.47 0.98
C ARG A 107 7.89 -16.26 0.22
N CYS A 108 7.48 -15.83 -0.98
CA CYS A 108 6.55 -16.60 -1.81
C CYS A 108 7.10 -17.99 -2.14
N PHE A 109 8.33 -18.07 -2.68
CA PHE A 109 8.91 -19.33 -3.15
C PHE A 109 9.21 -20.28 -1.98
N VAL A 110 9.66 -19.76 -0.83
CA VAL A 110 9.85 -20.56 0.40
C VAL A 110 8.52 -21.11 0.91
N ALA A 111 7.48 -20.28 1.00
CA ALA A 111 6.16 -20.72 1.46
C ALA A 111 5.55 -21.78 0.51
N LEU A 112 5.78 -21.66 -0.79
CA LEU A 112 5.35 -22.65 -1.78
C LEU A 112 6.15 -23.95 -1.65
N ALA A 113 7.46 -23.89 -1.43
CA ALA A 113 8.25 -25.11 -1.18
C ALA A 113 7.68 -25.87 0.03
N GLU A 114 7.45 -25.18 1.15
CA GLU A 114 6.89 -25.77 2.36
C GLU A 114 5.49 -26.36 2.14
N ALA A 115 4.61 -25.64 1.44
CA ALA A 115 3.25 -26.09 1.14
C ALA A 115 3.21 -27.39 0.31
N HIS A 116 4.24 -27.63 -0.51
CA HIS A 116 4.38 -28.83 -1.33
C HIS A 116 5.30 -29.89 -0.71
N GLY A 117 5.73 -29.72 0.55
CA GLY A 117 6.59 -30.68 1.25
C GLY A 117 8.03 -30.72 0.72
N VAL A 118 8.48 -29.65 0.07
CA VAL A 118 9.84 -29.44 -0.41
C VAL A 118 10.62 -28.61 0.62
N GLU A 119 11.91 -28.88 0.77
CA GLU A 119 12.76 -28.13 1.70
C GLU A 119 12.79 -26.62 1.36
N PRO A 120 12.69 -25.72 2.35
CA PRO A 120 12.72 -24.27 2.15
C PRO A 120 13.93 -23.75 1.33
N ASP A 121 15.07 -24.43 1.43
CA ASP A 121 16.27 -24.08 0.66
C ASP A 121 16.09 -24.22 -0.85
N ALA A 122 15.23 -25.13 -1.32
CA ALA A 122 14.89 -25.22 -2.74
C ALA A 122 14.12 -23.98 -3.19
N GLY A 123 13.14 -23.53 -2.39
CA GLY A 123 12.41 -22.29 -2.63
C GLY A 123 13.34 -21.07 -2.74
N ARG A 124 14.32 -20.96 -1.83
CA ARG A 124 15.35 -19.89 -1.88
C ARG A 124 16.17 -19.92 -3.17
N ARG A 125 16.66 -21.09 -3.59
CA ARG A 125 17.43 -21.24 -4.84
C ARG A 125 16.62 -20.82 -6.06
N VAL A 126 15.35 -21.22 -6.14
CA VAL A 126 14.47 -20.86 -7.26
C VAL A 126 14.18 -19.35 -7.23
N ALA A 127 13.97 -18.75 -6.06
CA ALA A 127 13.77 -17.31 -5.93
C ALA A 127 14.96 -16.50 -6.46
N GLU A 128 16.19 -16.86 -6.07
CA GLU A 128 17.43 -16.22 -6.53
C GLU A 128 17.59 -16.35 -8.06
N ALA A 129 17.33 -17.54 -8.60
CA ALA A 129 17.38 -17.80 -10.03
C ALA A 129 16.32 -17.01 -10.81
N TYR A 130 15.11 -16.89 -10.24
CA TYR A 130 14.02 -16.10 -10.80
C TYR A 130 14.34 -14.61 -10.79
N GLU A 131 14.86 -14.08 -9.69
CA GLU A 131 15.21 -12.65 -9.55
C GLU A 131 16.26 -12.24 -10.60
N THR A 132 17.32 -13.05 -10.72
CA THR A 132 18.36 -12.87 -11.74
C THR A 132 17.80 -12.92 -13.15
N ALA A 133 16.81 -13.79 -13.41
CA ALA A 133 16.18 -13.89 -14.72
C ALA A 133 15.14 -12.78 -14.97
N ARG A 134 14.53 -12.25 -13.91
CA ARG A 134 13.49 -11.24 -13.99
C ARG A 134 14.05 -9.94 -14.50
N ASP A 135 15.21 -9.53 -13.99
CA ASP A 135 15.95 -8.33 -14.38
C ASP A 135 15.02 -7.11 -14.51
N HIS A 136 14.94 -6.29 -13.46
CA HIS A 136 14.02 -5.17 -13.40
C HIS A 136 14.26 -4.11 -14.49
N THR A 137 15.42 -4.12 -15.15
CA THR A 137 15.72 -3.25 -16.29
C THR A 137 15.15 -3.79 -17.62
N ASN A 138 14.75 -5.06 -17.68
CA ASN A 138 14.27 -5.72 -18.88
C ASN A 138 12.78 -5.44 -19.17
N VAL A 139 12.46 -4.15 -19.23
CA VAL A 139 11.14 -3.61 -19.52
C VAL A 139 11.12 -2.87 -20.86
N ARG A 140 9.92 -2.75 -21.42
CA ARG A 140 9.61 -1.90 -22.55
C ARG A 140 8.41 -1.03 -22.22
N PHE A 141 8.34 0.15 -22.83
CA PHE A 141 7.12 0.93 -22.84
C PHE A 141 5.95 0.12 -23.42
N LEU A 142 4.75 0.37 -22.91
CA LEU A 142 3.55 0.00 -23.63
C LEU A 142 3.42 0.84 -24.91
N ASP A 143 2.77 0.29 -25.92
CA ASP A 143 2.59 0.92 -27.22
C ASP A 143 1.94 2.31 -27.08
N GLY A 144 2.59 3.34 -27.63
CA GLY A 144 2.10 4.72 -27.59
C GLY A 144 2.36 5.47 -26.28
N MET A 145 2.91 4.80 -25.25
CA MET A 145 3.19 5.45 -23.97
C MET A 145 4.24 6.59 -24.06
N PRO A 146 5.34 6.46 -24.84
CA PRO A 146 6.31 7.55 -24.98
C PRO A 146 5.65 8.85 -25.47
N GLU A 147 4.77 8.76 -26.46
CA GLU A 147 4.04 9.89 -27.03
C GLU A 147 3.03 10.49 -26.04
N VAL A 148 2.42 9.65 -25.20
CA VAL A 148 1.50 10.08 -24.13
C VAL A 148 2.25 10.87 -23.06
N LEU A 149 3.40 10.35 -22.59
CA LEU A 149 4.22 11.03 -21.59
C LEU A 149 4.73 12.38 -22.10
N ASP A 150 5.28 12.40 -23.31
CA ASP A 150 5.76 13.63 -23.97
C ASP A 150 4.64 14.67 -24.06
N GLY A 151 3.49 14.30 -24.64
CA GLY A 151 2.37 15.23 -24.85
C GLY A 151 1.65 15.70 -23.57
N LEU A 152 1.86 15.04 -22.44
CA LEU A 152 1.32 15.46 -21.14
C LEU A 152 2.33 16.26 -20.31
N SER A 153 3.63 15.97 -20.44
CA SER A 153 4.69 16.64 -19.68
C SER A 153 4.76 18.15 -19.94
N ASP A 154 4.41 18.58 -21.16
CA ASP A 154 4.30 20.00 -21.55
C ASP A 154 3.21 20.76 -20.79
N ARG A 155 2.21 20.06 -20.24
CA ARG A 155 0.96 20.65 -19.72
C ARG A 155 0.72 20.36 -18.25
N TYR A 156 1.24 19.25 -17.75
CA TYR A 156 0.96 18.74 -16.41
C TYR A 156 2.23 18.25 -15.74
N ARG A 157 2.28 18.34 -14.41
CA ARG A 157 3.28 17.59 -13.65
C ARG A 157 2.96 16.11 -13.71
N LEU A 158 3.95 15.30 -14.05
CA LEU A 158 3.81 13.85 -14.08
C LEU A 158 4.48 13.25 -12.84
N ALA A 159 3.96 12.13 -12.37
CA ALA A 159 4.61 11.32 -11.35
C ALA A 159 4.12 9.88 -11.42
N ALA A 160 4.97 8.94 -11.03
CA ALA A 160 4.58 7.56 -10.83
C ALA A 160 3.91 7.37 -9.46
N VAL A 161 2.86 6.56 -9.41
CA VAL A 161 2.21 6.07 -8.19
C VAL A 161 1.92 4.60 -8.38
N THR A 162 2.58 3.75 -7.61
CA THR A 162 2.52 2.31 -7.78
C THR A 162 2.57 1.60 -6.43
N ASN A 163 2.03 0.38 -6.40
CA ASN A 163 2.02 -0.47 -5.21
C ASN A 163 3.31 -1.30 -5.08
N GLY A 164 4.17 -1.30 -6.11
CA GLY A 164 5.39 -2.08 -6.12
C GLY A 164 6.49 -1.48 -5.23
N PRO A 165 7.35 -2.33 -4.63
CA PRO A 165 8.59 -1.95 -3.96
C PRO A 165 9.43 -0.90 -4.72
N GLU A 166 9.90 0.13 -4.01
CA GLU A 166 10.60 1.29 -4.61
C GLU A 166 11.84 0.88 -5.42
N ASP A 167 12.59 -0.12 -4.97
CA ASP A 167 13.81 -0.59 -5.64
C ASP A 167 13.53 -1.14 -7.04
N ALA A 168 12.56 -2.05 -7.16
CA ALA A 168 12.17 -2.62 -8.44
C ALA A 168 11.52 -1.59 -9.39
N GLN A 169 10.77 -0.62 -8.86
CA GLN A 169 10.08 0.37 -9.71
C GLN A 169 11.06 1.40 -10.27
N SER A 170 12.04 1.82 -9.45
CA SER A 170 13.06 2.77 -9.88
C SER A 170 13.92 2.20 -11.02
N GLU A 171 14.38 0.95 -10.90
CA GLU A 171 15.18 0.29 -11.94
C GLU A 171 14.46 0.19 -13.30
N LYS A 172 13.12 0.00 -13.29
CA LYS A 172 12.31 -0.02 -14.52
C LYS A 172 12.27 1.35 -15.19
N LEU A 173 11.99 2.39 -14.42
CA LEU A 173 11.84 3.75 -14.92
C LEU A 173 13.19 4.27 -15.45
N ASP A 174 14.27 4.03 -14.70
CA ASP A 174 15.65 4.34 -15.12
C ASP A 174 16.01 3.66 -16.44
N ALA A 175 15.68 2.37 -16.60
CA ALA A 175 15.95 1.62 -17.83
C ALA A 175 15.21 2.16 -19.06
N LEU A 176 14.08 2.84 -18.85
CA LEU A 176 13.28 3.49 -19.88
C LEU A 176 13.69 4.94 -20.11
N GLY A 177 14.59 5.49 -19.29
CA GLY A 177 15.04 6.87 -19.35
C GLY A 177 13.97 7.88 -18.91
N VAL A 178 13.12 7.49 -17.95
CA VAL A 178 12.09 8.36 -17.35
C VAL A 178 12.36 8.54 -15.86
N ASP A 179 12.18 9.76 -15.37
CA ASP A 179 12.38 10.21 -13.97
C ASP A 179 11.05 10.73 -13.41
#